data_AF-A0A544TT65-F1
#
_entry.id   AF-A0A544TT65-F1
#
_cell.length_a   1.000
_cell.length_b   1.000
_cell.length_c   1.000
_cell.angle_alpha   90.00
_cell.angle_beta   90.00
_cell.angle_gamma   90.00
#
_symmetry.space_group_name_H-M   'P 1'
#
loop_
_entity.id
_entity.type
_entity.pdbx_description
1 polymer ?
#
loop_
_entity_poly.entity_id
_entity_poly.type
_entity_poly.pdbx_seq_one_letter_code
_entity_poly.pdbx_strand_id
1 'polypeptide(L)' 'MELTKIRKTIWFSISLGTTALLLTSASIPSIFGSQLGLNPFHVLKIVALISFVTAFGNYIKFKRLKPERKQILL' A
#
# COMPACT_ATOMS: atom_id res chain seq x y z
N MET A 1 5.75 -13.00 -16.48
CA MET A 1 6.47 -12.85 -15.20
C MET A 1 6.19 -11.49 -14.54
N GLU A 2 6.20 -10.39 -15.30
CA GLU A 2 6.00 -9.02 -14.78
C GLU A 2 4.62 -8.72 -14.19
N LEU A 3 3.52 -9.16 -14.81
CA LEU A 3 2.16 -8.96 -14.27
C LEU A 3 1.97 -9.61 -12.89
N THR A 4 2.56 -10.78 -12.66
CA THR A 4 2.48 -11.49 -11.37
C THR A 4 3.25 -10.74 -10.29
N LYS A 5 4.40 -10.13 -10.63
CA LYS A 5 5.15 -9.25 -9.71
C LYS A 5 4.33 -8.01 -9.35
N ILE A 6 3.78 -7.31 -10.35
CA ILE A 6 2.95 -6.11 -10.12
C ILE A 6 1.73 -6.46 -9.25
N ARG A 7 1.08 -7.60 -9.51
CA ARG A 7 -0.03 -8.08 -8.67
C ARG A 7 0.42 -8.31 -7.21
N LYS A 8 1.57 -8.94 -6.99
CA LYS A 8 2.13 -9.14 -5.63
C LYS A 8 2.41 -7.80 -4.94
N THR A 9 2.98 -6.82 -5.66
CA THR A 9 3.24 -5.48 -5.13
C THR A 9 1.95 -4.76 -4.74
N ILE A 10 0.89 -4.83 -5.55
CA ILE A 10 -0.42 -4.25 -5.21
C ILE A 10 -0.96 -4.85 -3.92
N TRP A 11 -0.97 -6.18 -3.80
CA TRP A 11 -1.44 -6.85 -2.58
C TRP A 11 -0.61 -6.49 -1.36
N PHE A 12 0.72 -6.42 -1.50
CA PHE A 12 1.61 -6.00 -0.42
C PHE A 12 1.30 -4.58 0.04
N SER A 13 1.17 -3.63 -0.89
CA SER A 13 0.83 -2.24 -0.56
C SER A 13 -0.54 -2.11 0.13
N ILE A 14 -1.55 -2.87 -0.32
CA ILE A 14 -2.87 -2.89 0.33
C ILE A 14 -2.77 -3.44 1.76
N SER A 15 -2.06 -4.55 1.95
CA SER A 15 -1.84 -5.12 3.28
C SER A 15 -1.12 -4.14 4.21
N LEU A 16 -0.06 -3.48 3.73
CA LEU A 16 0.68 -2.49 4.51
C LEU A 16 -0.22 -1.32 4.95
N GLY A 17 -1.00 -0.77 4.02
CA GLY A 17 -1.90 0.34 4.31
C GLY A 17 -3.02 -0.04 5.28
N THR A 18 -3.56 -1.26 5.14
CA THR A 18 -4.58 -1.79 6.05
C THR A 18 -4.03 -2.00 7.46
N THR A 19 -2.84 -2.60 7.58
CA THR A 19 -2.17 -2.78 8.88
C THR A 19 -1.87 -1.44 9.54
N ALA A 20 -1.42 -0.43 8.79
CA ALA A 20 -1.18 0.91 9.32
C ALA A 20 -2.46 1.58 9.86
N LEU A 21 -3.59 1.43 9.17
CA LEU A 21 -4.90 1.91 9.64
C LEU A 21 -5.40 1.16 10.88
N LEU A 22 -5.25 -0.16 10.91
CA LEU A 22 -5.59 -0.97 12.09
C LEU A 22 -4.74 -0.56 13.29
N LEU A 23 -3.44 -0.36 13.09
CA LEU A 23 -2.54 0.06 14.15
C LEU A 23 -2.83 1.49 14.62
N THR A 24 -3.32 2.37 13.74
CA THR A 24 -3.84 3.70 14.10
C THR A 24 -5.07 3.61 15.00
N SER A 25 -5.89 2.56 14.84
CA SER A 25 -7.12 2.37 15.60
C SER A 25 -6.87 1.65 16.93
N ALA A 26 -5.81 0.85 17.00
CA ALA A 26 -5.32 0.28 18.23
C ALA A 26 -4.72 1.37 19.12
N SER A 27 -4.78 1.21 20.44
CA SER A 27 -4.10 2.08 21.41
C SER A 27 -2.58 1.88 21.47
N ILE A 28 -2.01 1.06 20.57
CA ILE A 28 -0.57 0.75 20.47
C ILE A 28 0.30 1.98 20.14
N PRO A 29 -0.10 2.92 19.25
CA PRO A 29 0.72 4.06 18.88
C PRO A 29 1.04 4.96 20.08
N SER A 30 0.14 5.10 21.06
CA SER A 30 0.36 5.99 22.21
C SER A 30 1.61 5.62 23.02
N ILE A 31 2.00 4.35 23.02
CA ILE A 31 3.21 3.84 23.68
C ILE A 31 4.49 4.28 22.95
N PHE A 32 4.45 4.39 21.63
CA PHE A 32 5.59 4.82 20.81
C PHE A 32 5.71 6.34 20.68
N GLY A 33 4.58 7.05 20.71
CA GLY A 33 4.55 8.52 20.58
C GLY A 33 5.22 9.25 21.74
N SER A 34 5.18 8.69 22.94
CA SER A 34 5.83 9.25 24.12
C SER A 34 7.36 9.22 24.05
N GLN A 35 7.95 8.34 23.22
CA GLN A 35 9.40 8.21 23.07
C GLN A 35 9.97 8.99 21.88
N LEU A 36 9.19 9.18 20.81
CA LEU A 36 9.68 9.75 19.55
C LEU A 36 9.40 11.25 19.38
N GLY A 37 8.66 11.89 20.30
CA GLY A 37 8.29 13.30 20.20
C GLY A 37 7.41 13.66 18.98
N LEU A 38 6.97 12.65 18.24
CA LEU A 38 6.14 12.75 17.04
C LEU A 38 4.81 12.08 17.31
N ASN A 39 3.72 12.62 16.73
CA ASN A 39 2.41 12.01 16.86
C ASN A 39 2.34 10.73 15.99
N PRO A 40 2.35 9.54 16.60
CA PRO A 40 2.51 8.26 15.91
C PRO A 40 1.27 7.93 15.06
N PHE A 41 0.10 8.44 15.46
CA PHE A 41 -1.12 8.37 14.66
C PHE A 41 -0.99 9.14 13.35
N HIS A 42 -0.25 10.26 13.35
CA HIS A 42 -0.03 11.06 12.14
C HIS A 42 0.90 10.31 11.17
N VAL A 43 1.98 9.70 11.68
CA VAL A 43 2.90 8.90 10.88
C VAL A 43 2.19 7.70 10.24
N LEU A 44 1.40 6.96 11.03
CA LEU A 44 0.66 5.80 10.52
C LEU A 44 -0.35 6.16 9.43
N LYS A 45 -1.06 7.29 9.58
CA LYS A 45 -1.97 7.81 8.54
C LYS A 45 -1.22 8.14 7.25
N ILE A 46 -0.05 8.77 7.33
CA ILE A 46 0.78 9.07 6.15
C ILE A 46 1.24 7.77 5.47
N VAL A 47 1.71 6.78 6.26
CA VAL A 47 2.12 5.47 5.72
C VAL A 47 0.96 4.77 5.03
N ALA A 48 -0.24 4.80 5.62
CA ALA A 48 -1.43 4.25 4.99
C ALA A 48 -1.75 4.95 3.66
N LEU A 49 -1.71 6.29 3.64
CA LEU A 49 -1.97 7.09 2.44
C LEU A 49 -0.99 6.73 1.30
N ILE A 50 0.32 6.74 1.58
CA ILE A 50 1.37 6.41 0.60
C ILE A 50 1.18 4.98 0.07
N SER A 51 0.81 4.05 0.95
CA SER A 51 0.55 2.66 0.59
C SER A 51 -0.61 2.52 -0.40
N PHE A 52 -1.72 3.21 -0.17
CA PHE A 52 -2.85 3.19 -1.09
C PHE A 52 -2.55 3.90 -2.41
N VAL A 53 -1.83 5.02 -2.40
CA VAL A 53 -1.39 5.71 -3.63
C VAL A 53 -0.49 4.78 -4.46
N THR A 54 0.43 4.06 -3.82
CA THR A 54 1.31 3.09 -4.48
C THR A 54 0.51 1.93 -5.07
N ALA A 55 -0.47 1.40 -4.34
CA ALA A 55 -1.35 0.35 -4.85
C ALA A 55 -2.18 0.84 -6.05
N PHE A 56 -2.70 2.07 -5.99
CA PHE A 56 -3.51 2.66 -7.05
C PHE A 56 -2.69 2.89 -8.33
N GLY A 57 -1.50 3.47 -8.23
CA GLY A 57 -0.61 3.66 -9.38
C GLY A 57 -0.22 2.33 -10.04
N ASN A 58 0.12 1.33 -9.22
CA ASN A 58 0.42 -0.02 -9.73
C ASN A 58 -0.81 -0.70 -10.34
N TYR A 59 -2.01 -0.44 -9.83
CA TYR A 59 -3.25 -0.97 -10.40
C TYR A 59 -3.56 -0.38 -11.79
N ILE A 60 -3.36 0.93 -11.98
CA ILE A 60 -3.49 1.55 -13.30
C ILE A 60 -2.49 0.94 -14.28
N LYS A 61 -1.23 0.80 -13.86
CA LYS A 61 -0.18 0.15 -14.67
C LYS A 61 -0.53 -1.31 -15.00
N PHE A 62 -1.06 -2.05 -14.03
CA PHE A 62 -1.53 -3.43 -14.22
C PHE A 62 -2.68 -3.50 -15.22
N LYS A 63 -3.66 -2.59 -15.14
CA LYS A 63 -4.78 -2.50 -16.09
C LYS A 63 -4.33 -2.18 -17.51
N ARG A 64 -3.28 -1.37 -17.70
CA ARG A 64 -2.73 -1.04 -19.04
C ARG A 64 -1.94 -2.19 -19.65
N LEU A 65 -1.16 -2.92 -18.85
CA LEU A 65 -0.33 -4.04 -19.34
C LEU A 65 -1.12 -5.33 -19.63
N LYS A 66 -2.30 -5.48 -19.02
CA LYS A 66 -3.17 -6.66 -19.20
C LYS A 66 -3.77 -6.78 -20.62
N PRO A 67 -4.28 -5.71 -21.28
CA PRO A 67 -4.76 -5.76 -22.66
C PRO A 67 -3.62 -5.90 -23.69
N GLU A 68 -2.47 -5.24 -23.50
CA GLU A 68 -1.35 -5.33 -24.45
C GLU A 68 -0.80 -6.77 -24.56
N ARG A 69 -0.73 -7.51 -23.44
CA ARG A 69 -0.34 -8.93 -23.48
C ARG A 69 -1.35 -9.85 -24.17
N LYS A 70 -2.62 -9.46 -24.29
CA LYS A 70 -3.62 -10.24 -25.04
C LYS A 70 -3.50 -10.05 -26.55
N GLN A 71 -3.05 -8.88 -27.01
CA GLN A 71 -2.89 -8.60 -28.45
C GLN A 71 -1.62 -9.21 -29.06
N ILE A 72 -0.57 -9.47 -28.26
CA ILE A 72 0.68 -10.09 -28.76
C ILE A 72 0.56 -11.63 -28.88
N LEU A 73 -0.52 -12.22 -28.35
CA LEU A 73 -0.78 -13.66 -28.35
C LEU A 73 -1.91 -14.08 -29.31
N LEU A 74 -2.42 -13.16 -30.12
CA LEU A 74 -3.36 -13.38 -31.22
C LEU A 74 -2.62 -13.11 -32.54
#